data_AF-A0A1E4JP79-F1
#
_entry.id   AF-A0A1E4JP79-F1
#
_cell.length_a   1.000
_cell.length_b   1.000
_cell.length_c   1.000
_cell.angle_alpha   90.00
_cell.angle_beta   90.00
_cell.angle_gamma   90.00
#
_symmetry.space_group_name_H-M   'P 1'
#
loop_
_entity.id
_entity.type
_entity.pdbx_description
1 polymer ?
#
loop_
_entity_poly.entity_id
_entity_poly.type
_entity_poly.pdbx_seq_one_letter_code
_entity_poly.pdbx_strand_id
1 'polypeptide(L)' 'MRIILLFCCVLIIPATDAATCNAVSGASRNSLLELYTAEGCSSCPPDDRWLSHLPSDAEVVPLAFHVDYWDRLG' A
#
# COMPACT_ATOMS: atom_id res chain seq x y z
N MET A 1 -25.88 22.34 41.65
CA MET A 1 -26.90 22.45 40.59
C MET A 1 -26.32 22.61 39.17
N ARG A 2 -25.34 23.49 38.93
CA ARG A 2 -24.66 23.64 37.61
C ARG A 2 -23.91 22.39 37.11
N ILE A 3 -23.31 21.60 38.02
CA ILE A 3 -22.57 20.38 37.68
C ILE A 3 -23.48 19.22 37.23
N ILE A 4 -24.70 19.13 37.78
CA ILE A 4 -25.70 18.11 37.39
C ILE A 4 -26.25 18.40 35.99
N LEU A 5 -26.45 19.68 35.64
CA LEU A 5 -26.86 20.12 34.30
C LEU A 5 -25.82 19.80 33.22
N LEU A 6 -24.52 19.93 33.54
CA LEU A 6 -23.43 19.57 32.62
C LEU A 6 -23.36 18.06 32.37
N PHE A 7 -23.60 17.23 33.40
CA PHE A 7 -23.57 15.77 33.28
C PHE A 7 -24.75 15.24 32.44
N CYS A 8 -25.91 15.92 32.49
CA CYS A 8 -27.09 15.56 31.71
C CYS A 8 -26.90 15.82 30.20
N CYS A 9 -26.15 16.87 29.82
CA CYS A 9 -25.95 17.25 28.41
C CYS A 9 -25.09 16.25 27.62
N VAL A 10 -24.18 15.53 28.29
CA VAL A 10 -23.27 14.55 27.65
C VAL A 10 -24.02 13.26 27.26
N LEU A 11 -25.13 12.95 27.95
CA LEU A 11 -25.90 11.72 27.75
C LEU A 11 -26.91 11.76 26.60
N ILE A 12 -27.06 12.90 25.92
CA ILE A 12 -28.07 13.10 24.86
C ILE A 12 -27.41 13.35 23.48
N ILE A 13 -26.13 13.00 23.31
CA ILE A 13 -25.49 13.10 21.98
C ILE A 13 -26.00 11.93 21.13
N PRO A 14 -26.82 12.16 20.07
CA PRO A 14 -27.13 11.10 19.14
C PRO A 14 -25.85 10.73 18.39
N ALA A 15 -25.51 9.43 18.37
CA ALA A 15 -24.48 8.93 17.48
C ALA A 15 -24.91 9.27 16.05
N THR A 16 -24.20 10.20 15.42
CA THR A 16 -24.39 10.50 14.01
C THR A 16 -23.86 9.30 13.24
N ASP A 17 -24.74 8.62 12.50
CA ASP A 17 -24.40 7.45 11.71
C ASP A 17 -23.46 7.90 10.59
N ALA A 18 -22.16 7.69 10.79
CA ALA A 18 -21.17 8.00 9.78
C ALA A 18 -21.40 7.03 8.62
N ALA A 19 -21.79 7.54 7.45
CA ALA A 19 -21.92 6.74 6.26
C ALA A 19 -20.61 5.95 6.05
N THR A 20 -20.72 4.63 6.07
CA THR A 20 -19.58 3.76 5.87
C THR A 20 -19.20 3.78 4.40
N CYS A 21 -18.16 4.55 4.06
CA CYS A 21 -17.56 4.50 2.73
C CYS A 21 -16.91 3.13 2.55
N ASN A 22 -17.62 2.22 1.89
CA ASN A 22 -17.08 0.92 1.50
C ASN A 22 -16.76 0.94 0.00
N ALA A 23 -15.52 0.65 -0.35
CA ALA A 23 -15.10 0.43 -1.73
C ALA A 23 -14.67 -1.03 -1.88
N VAL A 24 -15.25 -1.70 -2.88
CA VAL A 24 -14.87 -3.06 -3.26
C VAL A 24 -14.32 -3.00 -4.68
N SER A 25 -13.12 -3.54 -4.89
CA SER A 25 -12.57 -3.69 -6.24
C SER A 25 -13.46 -4.59 -7.09
N GLY A 26 -13.58 -4.27 -8.38
CA GLY A 26 -14.31 -5.11 -9.32
C GLY A 26 -13.70 -6.51 -9.50
N ALA A 27 -14.33 -7.32 -10.34
CA ALA A 27 -13.88 -8.69 -10.62
C ALA A 27 -12.51 -8.73 -11.32
N SER A 28 -12.22 -7.74 -12.17
CA SER A 28 -10.92 -7.60 -12.84
C SER A 28 -9.91 -6.93 -11.90
N ARG A 29 -8.74 -7.55 -11.75
CA ARG A 29 -7.62 -7.02 -10.96
C ARG A 29 -6.34 -7.17 -11.77
N ASN A 30 -5.51 -6.13 -11.74
CA ASN A 30 -4.19 -6.19 -12.34
C ASN A 30 -3.24 -6.91 -11.38
N SER A 31 -2.48 -7.86 -11.89
CA SER A 31 -1.41 -8.51 -11.13
C SER A 31 -0.24 -7.54 -11.04
N LEU A 32 0.30 -7.36 -9.83
CA LEU A 32 1.51 -6.55 -9.61
C LEU A 32 2.70 -7.49 -9.41
N LEU A 33 3.82 -7.14 -10.03
CA LEU A 33 5.10 -7.81 -9.83
C LEU A 33 6.08 -6.78 -9.28
N GLU A 34 6.35 -6.85 -7.99
CA GLU A 34 7.24 -5.94 -7.28
C GLU A 34 8.61 -6.58 -7.12
N LEU A 35 9.60 -6.07 -7.86
CA LEU A 35 11.00 -6.43 -7.68
C LEU A 35 11.65 -5.45 -6.71
N TYR A 36 12.19 -5.96 -5.61
CA TYR A 36 13.01 -5.21 -4.68
C TYR A 36 14.48 -5.51 -4.98
N THR A 37 15.23 -4.49 -5.42
CA THR A 37 16.61 -4.60 -5.93
C THR A 37 17.52 -3.57 -5.25
N ALA A 38 18.83 -3.69 -5.40
CA ALA A 38 19.81 -2.73 -4.86
C ALA A 38 21.05 -2.66 -5.77
N GLU A 39 21.68 -1.49 -5.89
CA GLU A 39 22.87 -1.32 -6.75
C GLU A 39 24.06 -2.12 -6.23
N GLY A 40 24.16 -2.25 -4.90
CA GLY A 40 25.20 -3.04 -4.24
C GLY A 40 24.94 -4.54 -4.20
N CYS A 41 23.82 -5.03 -4.74
CA CYS A 41 23.48 -6.45 -4.71
C CYS A 41 24.12 -7.21 -5.89
N SER A 42 25.04 -8.12 -5.62
CA SER A 42 25.72 -8.92 -6.66
C SER A 42 24.81 -9.89 -7.42
N SER A 43 23.73 -10.36 -6.78
CA SER A 43 22.77 -11.32 -7.35
C SER A 43 21.57 -10.69 -8.05
N CYS A 44 21.35 -9.38 -7.92
CA CYS A 44 20.18 -8.68 -8.45
C CYS A 44 20.23 -8.31 -9.96
N PRO A 45 21.40 -8.11 -10.62
CA PRO A 45 21.44 -7.74 -12.04
C PRO A 45 20.73 -8.71 -13.01
N PRO A 46 20.73 -10.05 -12.80
CA PRO A 46 19.91 -10.96 -13.58
C PRO A 46 18.41 -10.68 -13.49
N ASP A 47 17.91 -10.33 -12.30
CA ASP A 47 16.49 -10.08 -12.06
C ASP A 47 16.05 -8.73 -12.65
N ASP A 48 16.88 -7.69 -12.49
CA ASP A 48 16.63 -6.37 -13.11
C ASP A 48 16.58 -6.49 -14.66
N ARG A 49 17.48 -7.28 -15.23
CA ARG A 49 17.47 -7.56 -16.68
C ARG A 49 16.24 -8.34 -17.07
N TRP A 50 15.87 -9.38 -16.34
CA TRP A 50 14.67 -10.15 -16.67
C TRP A 50 13.41 -9.27 -16.62
N LEU A 51 13.26 -8.43 -15.59
CA LEU A 51 12.12 -7.53 -15.46
C LEU A 51 12.05 -6.49 -16.60
N SER A 52 13.19 -5.92 -17.00
CA SER A 52 13.26 -4.94 -18.09
C SER A 52 13.00 -5.50 -19.49
N HIS A 53 13.00 -6.83 -19.63
CA HIS A 53 12.66 -7.52 -20.88
C HIS A 53 11.22 -8.06 -20.89
N LEU A 54 10.39 -7.76 -19.88
CA LEU A 54 8.98 -8.13 -19.92
C LEU A 54 8.30 -7.50 -21.15
N PRO A 55 7.49 -8.27 -21.89
CA PRO A 55 6.83 -7.76 -23.07
C PRO A 55 5.72 -6.78 -22.68
N SER A 56 5.37 -5.86 -23.58
CA SER A 56 4.36 -4.83 -23.31
C SER A 56 2.94 -5.38 -23.10
N ASP A 57 2.69 -6.62 -23.53
CA ASP A 57 1.43 -7.35 -23.37
C ASP A 57 1.44 -8.33 -22.19
N ALA A 58 2.45 -8.25 -21.31
CA ALA A 58 2.46 -9.03 -20.09
C ALA A 58 1.20 -8.74 -19.23
N GLU A 59 0.56 -9.78 -18.71
CA GLU A 59 -0.62 -9.67 -17.83
C GLU A 59 -0.26 -9.23 -16.39
N VAL A 60 0.87 -8.54 -16.23
CA VAL A 60 1.36 -8.00 -14.95
C VAL A 60 1.80 -6.56 -15.13
N VAL A 61 1.70 -5.78 -14.06
CA VAL A 61 2.29 -4.45 -13.96
C VAL A 61 3.62 -4.59 -13.21
N PRO A 62 4.77 -4.51 -13.90
CA PRO A 62 6.08 -4.63 -13.26
C PRO A 62 6.48 -3.33 -12.56
N LEU A 63 6.98 -3.45 -11.33
CA LEU A 63 7.50 -2.36 -10.51
C LEU A 63 8.91 -2.73 -10.02
N ALA A 64 9.87 -1.80 -10.11
CA ALA A 64 11.22 -1.99 -9.60
C ALA A 64 11.49 -0.98 -8.48
N PHE A 65 11.63 -1.47 -7.25
CA PHE A 65 11.92 -0.68 -6.06
C PHE A 65 13.38 -0.88 -5.67
N HIS A 66 14.16 0.19 -5.73
CA HIS A 66 15.55 0.17 -5.31
C HIS A 66 15.63 0.44 -3.81
N VAL A 67 16.18 -0.50 -3.05
CA VAL A 67 16.37 -0.40 -1.60
C VAL A 67 17.80 0.01 -1.27
N ASP A 68 17.98 0.80 -0.22
CA ASP A 68 19.26 1.42 0.13
C ASP A 68 20.08 0.66 1.19
N TYR A 69 19.41 -0.18 1.99
CA TYR A 69 20.05 -0.91 3.09
C TYR A 69 21.05 -1.98 2.62
N TRP A 70 21.04 -2.35 1.35
CA TRP A 70 21.92 -3.36 0.77
C TRP A 70 23.05 -2.79 -0.10
N ASP A 71 23.05 -1.48 -0.39
CA ASP A 71 23.99 -0.86 -1.33
C ASP A 71 25.47 -0.98 -0.92
N ARG A 72 25.74 -1.31 0.35
CA ARG A 72 27.10 -1.37 0.92
C ARG A 72 27.50 -2.77 1.38
N LEU A 73 26.65 -3.78 1.14
CA LEU A 73 26.83 -5.13 1.70
C LEU A 73 27.41 -6.14 0.71
N GLY A 74 27.19 -5.97 -0.60
CA GLY A 74 27.97 -6.62 -1.67
C GLY A 74 27.86 -8.13 -1.76
#